data_AF-A0A3A0E5K6-F1
#
_entry.id   AF-A0A3A0E5K6-F1
#
_cell.length_a   1.000
_cell.length_b   1.000
_cell.length_c   1.000
_cell.angle_alpha   90.00
_cell.angle_beta   90.00
_cell.angle_gamma   90.00
#
_symmetry.space_group_name_H-M   'P 1'
#
loop_
_entity.id
_entity.type
_entity.pdbx_description
1 polymer ?
#
loop_
_entity_poly.entity_id
_entity_poly.type
_entity_poly.pdbx_seq_one_letter_code
_entity_poly.pdbx_strand_id
1 'polypeptide(L)'
;MIRVALVACLFSTTAVLFSASCESAAADGPSFWHVKAIHSDGALLPIKAIDKDGNLHDVKAIQDAGNNHVLDVKAFVDGAVYPVKVLNGTDRFAPVKAIGPKGLILDIKAITPDDEKLDVKGVGRAGSLYHIKALSPDREMYGVKAVSRDGHVYDVKGVKMSEEEVEMTLEGVEVRAHIKALPQVP
;
A
#
# COMPACT_ATOMS: atom_id res chain seq x y z
N MET A 1 58.94 32.74 -50.13
CA MET A 1 58.65 31.76 -51.21
C MET A 1 59.23 30.41 -50.79
N ILE A 2 58.51 29.29 -51.06
CA ILE A 2 58.92 27.85 -50.96
C ILE A 2 58.85 27.29 -49.52
N ARG A 3 57.84 26.52 -49.10
CA ARG A 3 57.34 25.14 -49.38
C ARG A 3 57.81 24.09 -48.34
N VAL A 4 56.83 23.60 -47.58
CA VAL A 4 56.51 22.21 -47.17
C VAL A 4 57.65 21.27 -46.72
N ALA A 5 57.51 20.72 -45.50
CA ALA A 5 57.84 19.33 -45.20
C ALA A 5 56.91 18.78 -44.11
N LEU A 6 56.11 17.79 -44.51
CA LEU A 6 55.24 16.94 -43.70
C LEU A 6 56.11 15.82 -43.10
N VAL A 7 56.07 15.60 -41.79
CA VAL A 7 56.51 14.34 -41.17
C VAL A 7 55.44 13.91 -40.17
N ALA A 8 54.72 12.87 -40.56
CA ALA A 8 53.86 12.09 -39.69
C ALA A 8 54.74 11.18 -38.82
N CYS A 9 54.50 11.15 -37.52
CA CYS A 9 54.94 10.05 -36.68
C CYS A 9 53.84 9.72 -35.67
N LEU A 10 53.25 8.54 -35.86
CA LEU A 10 52.38 7.86 -34.93
C LEU A 10 53.13 7.57 -33.62
N PHE A 11 52.42 7.43 -32.50
CA PHE A 11 52.35 6.18 -31.71
C PHE A 11 51.77 6.45 -30.31
N SER A 12 50.61 5.82 -30.07
CA SER A 12 50.18 5.19 -28.82
C SER A 12 50.05 6.05 -27.55
N THR A 13 48.92 6.75 -27.41
CA THR A 13 48.34 7.07 -26.10
C THR A 13 47.61 5.85 -25.53
N THR A 14 48.22 5.19 -24.54
CA THR A 14 47.50 4.26 -23.64
C THR A 14 46.61 5.09 -22.70
N ALA A 15 45.32 5.13 -22.98
CA ALA A 15 44.31 5.62 -22.06
C ALA A 15 44.07 4.55 -20.98
N VAL A 16 44.49 4.83 -19.75
CA VAL A 16 44.09 4.04 -18.57
C VAL A 16 42.62 4.34 -18.31
N LEU A 17 41.75 3.39 -18.68
CA LEU A 17 40.35 3.39 -18.29
C LEU A 17 40.27 3.06 -16.80
N PHE A 18 40.23 4.11 -15.97
CA PHE A 18 39.79 3.99 -14.59
C PHE A 18 38.28 3.76 -14.64
N SER A 19 37.86 2.50 -14.63
CA SER A 19 36.46 2.15 -14.37
C SER A 19 36.14 2.59 -12.96
N ALA A 20 35.54 3.78 -12.83
CA ALA A 20 34.78 4.12 -11.66
C ALA A 20 33.58 3.17 -11.63
N SER A 21 33.68 2.12 -10.82
CA SER A 21 32.53 1.36 -10.36
C SER A 21 31.62 2.36 -9.64
N CYS A 22 30.63 2.89 -10.36
CA CYS A 22 29.51 3.56 -9.73
C CYS A 22 28.68 2.44 -9.08
N GLU A 23 29.08 2.02 -7.89
CA GLU A 23 28.18 1.35 -6.97
C GLU A 23 27.08 2.35 -6.67
N SER A 24 26.02 2.27 -7.47
CA SER A 24 24.74 2.88 -7.16
C SER A 24 24.28 2.21 -5.87
N ALA A 25 24.66 2.78 -4.73
CA ALA A 25 23.98 2.55 -3.47
C ALA A 25 22.50 2.83 -3.73
N ALA A 26 21.73 1.76 -3.89
CA ALA A 26 20.28 1.86 -3.96
C ALA A 26 19.86 2.57 -2.68
N ALA A 27 19.44 3.82 -2.81
CA ALA A 27 18.75 4.51 -1.73
C ALA A 27 17.51 3.65 -1.47
N ASP A 28 17.53 2.88 -0.38
CA ASP A 28 16.48 1.94 -0.01
C ASP A 28 15.30 2.75 0.54
N GLY A 29 14.64 3.47 -0.38
CA GLY A 29 13.43 4.23 -0.11
C GLY A 29 12.28 3.29 0.24
N PRO A 30 11.18 3.82 0.80
CA PRO A 30 10.04 3.00 1.18
C PRO A 30 9.50 2.23 -0.03
N SER A 31 9.30 0.93 0.16
CA SER A 31 8.75 0.03 -0.84
C SER A 31 7.23 -0.02 -0.69
N PHE A 32 6.51 -0.01 -1.81
CA PHE A 32 5.05 0.06 -1.82
C PHE A 32 4.44 -1.24 -2.36
N TRP A 33 3.57 -1.83 -1.56
CA TRP A 33 2.89 -3.08 -1.88
C TRP A 33 1.44 -2.80 -2.28
N HIS A 34 0.96 -3.49 -3.31
CA HIS A 34 -0.41 -3.33 -3.79
C HIS A 34 -1.39 -4.02 -2.85
N VAL A 35 -2.40 -3.28 -2.38
CA VAL A 35 -3.49 -3.85 -1.59
C VAL A 35 -4.62 -4.28 -2.51
N LYS A 36 -4.97 -5.57 -2.44
CA LYS A 36 -5.89 -6.22 -3.37
C LYS A 36 -6.84 -7.17 -2.62
N ALA A 37 -8.09 -7.25 -3.07
CA ALA A 37 -8.99 -8.32 -2.66
C ALA A 37 -8.83 -9.50 -3.62
N ILE A 38 -8.87 -10.73 -3.09
CA ILE A 38 -8.77 -11.97 -3.87
C ILE A 38 -10.18 -12.53 -4.04
N HIS A 39 -10.68 -12.43 -5.27
CA HIS A 39 -11.98 -12.97 -5.66
C HIS A 39 -11.95 -14.51 -5.66
N SER A 40 -13.13 -15.14 -5.60
CA SER A 40 -13.27 -16.61 -5.51
C SER A 40 -12.72 -17.34 -6.74
N ASP A 41 -12.70 -16.69 -7.90
CA ASP A 41 -12.11 -17.19 -9.16
C ASP A 41 -10.59 -16.94 -9.27
N GLY A 42 -9.97 -16.31 -8.26
CA GLY A 42 -8.55 -15.95 -8.26
C GLY A 42 -8.23 -14.56 -8.83
N ALA A 43 -9.22 -13.80 -9.31
CA ALA A 43 -9.01 -12.43 -9.76
C ALA A 43 -8.56 -11.52 -8.61
N LEU A 44 -7.66 -10.59 -8.94
CA LEU A 44 -7.09 -9.65 -7.99
C LEU A 44 -7.73 -8.27 -8.15
N LEU A 45 -8.71 -7.98 -7.31
CA LEU A 45 -9.47 -6.73 -7.34
C LEU A 45 -8.66 -5.61 -6.66
N PRO A 46 -8.35 -4.50 -7.33
CA PRO A 46 -7.65 -3.39 -6.70
C PRO A 46 -8.51 -2.76 -5.59
N ILE A 47 -7.89 -2.43 -4.47
CA ILE A 47 -8.53 -1.65 -3.41
C ILE A 47 -8.14 -0.19 -3.56
N LYS A 48 -9.15 0.67 -3.55
CA LYS A 48 -9.03 2.10 -3.77
C LYS A 48 -9.73 2.87 -2.67
N ALA A 49 -9.21 4.06 -2.38
CA ALA A 49 -9.91 5.05 -1.60
C ALA A 49 -10.74 5.91 -2.54
N ILE A 50 -11.98 6.22 -2.16
CA ILE A 50 -12.92 7.01 -2.96
C ILE A 50 -13.26 8.27 -2.19
N ASP A 51 -13.08 9.42 -2.83
CA ASP A 51 -13.47 10.71 -2.29
C ASP A 51 -14.94 11.05 -2.58
N LYS A 52 -15.38 12.22 -2.11
CA LYS A 52 -16.76 12.68 -2.29
C LYS A 52 -17.12 12.99 -3.75
N ASP A 53 -16.12 13.30 -4.57
CA ASP A 53 -16.27 13.59 -6.00
C ASP A 53 -16.25 12.30 -6.83
N GLY A 54 -15.92 11.16 -6.21
CA GLY A 54 -15.90 9.84 -6.82
C GLY A 54 -14.54 9.46 -7.42
N ASN A 55 -13.48 10.24 -7.19
CA ASN A 55 -12.16 9.92 -7.71
C ASN A 55 -11.55 8.74 -6.95
N LEU A 56 -10.81 7.91 -7.69
CA LEU A 56 -10.17 6.71 -7.18
C LEU A 56 -8.70 6.98 -6.84
N HIS A 57 -8.37 6.78 -5.58
CA HIS A 57 -7.05 7.01 -5.00
C HIS A 57 -6.39 5.70 -4.60
N ASP A 58 -5.06 5.65 -4.72
CA ASP A 58 -4.29 4.43 -4.46
C ASP A 58 -4.26 4.09 -2.97
N VAL A 59 -4.44 2.82 -2.64
CA VAL A 59 -4.20 2.27 -1.30
C VAL A 59 -3.04 1.29 -1.38
N LYS A 60 -2.00 1.54 -0.59
CA LYS A 60 -0.78 0.72 -0.58
C LYS A 60 -0.36 0.39 0.84
N ALA A 61 0.27 -0.76 1.00
CA ALA A 61 1.02 -1.06 2.22
C ALA A 61 2.46 -0.55 2.04
N ILE A 62 3.01 0.07 3.09
CA ILE A 62 4.32 0.72 3.06
C ILE A 62 5.29 -0.14 3.85
N GLN A 63 6.32 -0.62 3.17
CA GLN A 63 7.48 -1.28 3.73
C GLN A 63 8.57 -0.23 3.92
N ASP A 64 8.83 0.13 5.16
CA ASP A 64 9.84 1.15 5.50
C ASP A 64 11.05 0.49 6.15
N ALA A 65 12.25 0.94 5.78
CA ALA A 65 13.53 0.53 6.37
C ALA A 65 13.70 -1.00 6.56
N GLY A 66 13.25 -1.81 5.58
CA GLY A 66 13.37 -3.26 5.65
C GLY A 66 12.46 -3.97 6.67
N ASN A 67 11.49 -3.26 7.26
CA ASN A 67 10.52 -3.88 8.17
C ASN A 67 9.57 -4.82 7.41
N ASN A 68 9.77 -6.12 7.62
CA ASN A 68 8.98 -7.21 7.05
C ASN A 68 7.97 -7.80 8.02
N HIS A 69 7.83 -7.25 9.22
CA HIS A 69 6.96 -7.85 10.24
C HIS A 69 5.58 -7.22 10.24
N VAL A 70 5.51 -5.90 10.04
CA VAL A 70 4.26 -5.14 10.07
C VAL A 70 4.37 -3.96 9.12
N LEU A 71 3.47 -3.90 8.13
CA LEU A 71 3.41 -2.78 7.19
C LEU A 71 2.17 -1.92 7.46
N ASP A 72 2.34 -0.61 7.35
CA ASP A 72 1.25 0.34 7.42
C ASP A 72 0.47 0.40 6.12
N VAL A 73 -0.86 0.35 6.19
CA VAL A 73 -1.72 0.54 5.01
C VAL A 73 -2.24 1.97 4.99
N LYS A 74 -1.95 2.68 3.89
CA LYS A 74 -2.28 4.09 3.71
C LYS A 74 -2.90 4.36 2.35
N ALA A 75 -3.76 5.38 2.29
CA ALA A 75 -4.32 5.93 1.06
C ALA A 75 -3.50 7.14 0.60
N PHE A 76 -3.27 7.25 -0.71
CA PHE A 76 -2.51 8.31 -1.35
C PHE A 76 -3.45 9.17 -2.17
N VAL A 77 -3.69 10.40 -1.72
CA VAL A 77 -4.72 11.31 -2.23
C VAL A 77 -4.05 12.63 -2.57
N ASP A 78 -3.94 12.97 -3.85
CA ASP A 78 -3.38 14.24 -4.34
C ASP A 78 -2.03 14.64 -3.71
N GLY A 79 -1.14 13.66 -3.51
CA GLY A 79 0.17 13.84 -2.88
C GLY A 79 0.17 13.83 -1.35
N ALA A 80 -1.00 13.82 -0.71
CA ALA A 80 -1.16 13.57 0.72
C ALA A 80 -1.30 12.07 1.02
N VAL A 81 -0.95 11.68 2.25
CA VAL A 81 -1.02 10.28 2.70
C VAL A 81 -1.88 10.18 3.94
N TYR A 82 -2.95 9.40 3.86
CA TYR A 82 -3.93 9.23 4.93
C TYR A 82 -3.92 7.81 5.49
N PRO A 83 -3.93 7.62 6.82
CA PRO A 83 -4.00 6.31 7.41
C PRO A 83 -5.36 5.64 7.12
N VAL A 84 -5.33 4.35 6.84
CA VAL A 84 -6.54 3.51 6.75
C VAL A 84 -6.78 2.85 8.11
N LYS A 85 -8.00 2.97 8.63
CA LYS A 85 -8.37 2.51 9.97
C LYS A 85 -9.72 1.80 9.94
N VAL A 86 -9.95 0.96 10.96
CA VAL A 86 -11.29 0.45 11.28
C VAL A 86 -11.94 1.48 12.19
N LEU A 87 -13.08 2.02 11.80
CA LEU A 87 -13.78 3.00 12.64
C LEU A 87 -14.66 2.30 13.67
N ASN A 88 -14.96 3.03 14.74
CA ASN A 88 -15.99 2.62 15.67
C ASN A 88 -17.38 2.71 15.02
N GLY A 89 -18.26 1.77 15.33
CA GLY A 89 -19.60 1.74 14.72
C GLY A 89 -20.49 0.65 15.29
N THR A 90 -21.79 0.83 15.10
CA THR A 90 -22.85 -0.07 15.59
C THR A 90 -23.32 -1.10 14.55
N ASP A 91 -22.82 -1.00 13.31
CA ASP A 91 -23.14 -1.96 12.25
C ASP A 91 -22.56 -3.35 12.57
N ARG A 92 -23.17 -4.39 11.99
CA ARG A 92 -22.70 -5.79 12.10
C ARG A 92 -21.24 -5.93 11.66
N PHE A 93 -20.84 -5.15 10.65
CA PHE A 93 -19.49 -5.16 10.11
C PHE A 93 -18.83 -3.80 10.32
N ALA A 94 -17.63 -3.80 10.89
CA ALA A 94 -16.93 -2.56 11.22
C ALA A 94 -16.43 -1.87 9.93
N PRO A 95 -16.72 -0.58 9.71
CA PRO A 95 -16.33 0.10 8.48
C PRO A 95 -14.82 0.34 8.44
N VAL A 96 -14.21 0.10 7.27
CA VAL A 96 -12.81 0.45 6.99
C VAL A 96 -12.77 1.70 6.12
N LYS A 97 -12.10 2.75 6.61
CA LYS A 97 -12.06 4.05 5.95
C LYS A 97 -10.65 4.66 6.04
N ALA A 98 -10.32 5.53 5.10
CA ALA A 98 -9.17 6.43 5.25
C ALA A 98 -9.60 7.73 5.94
N ILE A 99 -8.75 8.22 6.85
CA ILE A 99 -9.01 9.43 7.64
C ILE A 99 -8.02 10.52 7.23
N GLY A 100 -8.52 11.58 6.61
CA GLY A 100 -7.78 12.78 6.26
C GLY A 100 -7.96 13.90 7.30
N PRO A 101 -7.38 15.07 7.05
CA PRO A 101 -7.42 16.22 7.97
C PRO A 101 -8.86 16.71 8.20
N LYS A 102 -9.12 17.27 9.38
CA LYS A 102 -10.44 17.82 9.77
C LYS A 102 -11.58 16.81 9.69
N GLY A 103 -11.28 15.53 9.92
CA GLY A 103 -12.26 14.44 9.92
C GLY A 103 -12.76 14.07 8.53
N LEU A 104 -11.99 14.36 7.47
CA LEU A 104 -12.30 13.85 6.14
C LEU A 104 -12.30 12.32 6.16
N ILE A 105 -13.40 11.70 5.74
CA ILE A 105 -13.52 10.24 5.66
C ILE A 105 -13.63 9.85 4.19
N LEU A 106 -12.78 8.93 3.76
CA LEU A 106 -12.74 8.37 2.42
C LEU A 106 -13.14 6.90 2.46
N ASP A 107 -13.95 6.50 1.49
CA ASP A 107 -14.45 5.14 1.39
C ASP A 107 -13.38 4.20 0.85
N ILE A 108 -13.16 3.07 1.52
CA ILE A 108 -12.28 2.02 0.99
C ILE A 108 -13.13 0.95 0.34
N LYS A 109 -12.92 0.75 -0.96
CA LYS A 109 -13.69 -0.21 -1.76
C LYS A 109 -12.78 -1.04 -2.65
N ALA A 110 -13.17 -2.28 -2.92
CA ALA A 110 -12.54 -3.09 -3.96
C ALA A 110 -13.31 -2.87 -5.27
N ILE A 111 -12.59 -2.70 -6.38
CA ILE A 111 -13.16 -2.41 -7.69
C ILE A 111 -13.14 -3.68 -8.53
N THR A 112 -14.29 -4.09 -9.06
CA THR A 112 -14.39 -5.24 -9.98
C THR A 112 -13.98 -4.85 -11.41
N PRO A 113 -13.72 -5.81 -12.30
CA PRO A 113 -13.50 -5.53 -13.72
C PRO A 113 -14.65 -4.76 -14.38
N ASP A 114 -15.88 -4.92 -13.87
CA ASP A 114 -17.10 -4.26 -14.35
C ASP A 114 -17.37 -2.90 -13.67
N ASP A 115 -16.37 -2.34 -12.96
CA ASP A 115 -16.44 -1.09 -12.18
C ASP A 115 -17.43 -1.11 -11.00
N GLU A 116 -17.84 -2.31 -10.56
CA GLU A 116 -18.62 -2.45 -9.33
C GLU A 116 -17.74 -2.21 -8.10
N LYS A 117 -18.33 -1.57 -7.09
CA LYS A 117 -17.63 -1.10 -5.90
C LYS A 117 -18.05 -1.92 -4.68
N LEU A 118 -17.19 -2.86 -4.30
CA LEU A 118 -17.42 -3.74 -3.16
C LEU A 118 -16.96 -3.09 -1.86
N ASP A 119 -17.77 -3.18 -0.82
CA ASP A 119 -17.44 -2.62 0.49
C ASP A 119 -16.32 -3.40 1.17
N VAL A 120 -15.31 -2.71 1.70
CA VAL A 120 -14.28 -3.32 2.54
C VAL A 120 -14.62 -3.09 4.01
N LYS A 121 -14.85 -4.19 4.75
CA LYS A 121 -15.27 -4.14 6.16
C LYS A 121 -14.50 -5.14 7.02
N GLY A 122 -14.47 -4.86 8.33
CA GLY A 122 -14.06 -5.81 9.37
C GLY A 122 -15.23 -6.74 9.72
N VAL A 123 -15.10 -8.03 9.40
CA VAL A 123 -16.22 -9.00 9.47
C VAL A 123 -16.20 -9.93 10.68
N GLY A 124 -15.10 -9.95 11.43
CA GLY A 124 -14.94 -10.83 12.59
C GLY A 124 -13.67 -10.50 13.35
N ARG A 125 -13.59 -10.97 14.59
CA ARG A 125 -12.47 -10.76 15.50
C ARG A 125 -11.92 -12.09 16.00
N ALA A 126 -10.61 -12.23 16.00
CA ALA A 126 -9.87 -13.33 16.61
C ALA A 126 -8.78 -12.71 17.52
N GLY A 127 -9.02 -12.71 18.83
CA GLY A 127 -8.15 -12.00 19.78
C GLY A 127 -8.01 -10.51 19.43
N SER A 128 -6.79 -10.03 19.24
CA SER A 128 -6.50 -8.64 18.88
C SER A 128 -6.63 -8.33 17.38
N LEU A 129 -6.99 -9.32 16.56
CA LEU A 129 -7.05 -9.17 15.10
C LEU A 129 -8.49 -9.12 14.59
N TYR A 130 -8.75 -8.19 13.68
CA TYR A 130 -9.97 -8.13 12.86
C TYR A 130 -9.70 -8.68 11.47
N HIS A 131 -10.57 -9.54 10.99
CA HIS A 131 -10.55 -10.00 9.62
C HIS A 131 -11.13 -8.94 8.69
N ILE A 132 -10.32 -8.46 7.76
CA ILE A 132 -10.74 -7.48 6.76
C ILE A 132 -11.09 -8.24 5.48
N LYS A 133 -12.29 -7.98 4.97
CA LYS A 133 -12.84 -8.62 3.77
C LYS A 133 -13.48 -7.58 2.88
N ALA A 134 -13.43 -7.81 1.57
CA ALA A 134 -14.32 -7.15 0.63
C ALA A 134 -15.62 -7.95 0.52
N LEU A 135 -16.77 -7.29 0.53
CA LEU A 135 -18.09 -7.91 0.53
C LEU A 135 -18.79 -7.66 -0.81
N SER A 136 -19.25 -8.74 -1.44
CA SER A 136 -20.15 -8.64 -2.58
C SER A 136 -21.58 -8.27 -2.15
N PRO A 137 -22.43 -7.78 -3.06
CA PRO A 137 -23.87 -7.62 -2.80
C PRO A 137 -24.54 -8.91 -2.32
N ASP A 138 -24.08 -10.06 -2.83
CA ASP A 138 -24.54 -11.40 -2.46
C ASP A 138 -23.96 -11.92 -1.13
N ARG A 139 -23.21 -11.07 -0.41
CA ARG A 139 -22.57 -11.34 0.89
C ARG A 139 -21.43 -12.36 0.84
N GLU A 140 -20.87 -12.61 -0.34
CA GLU A 140 -19.59 -13.30 -0.44
C GLU A 140 -18.46 -12.43 0.14
N MET A 141 -17.46 -13.07 0.73
CA MET A 141 -16.39 -12.38 1.46
C MET A 141 -15.01 -12.72 0.90
N TYR A 142 -14.40 -11.75 0.24
CA TYR A 142 -13.09 -11.88 -0.39
C TYR A 142 -11.97 -11.45 0.54
N GLY A 143 -10.89 -12.25 0.59
CA GLY A 143 -9.72 -11.96 1.43
C GLY A 143 -8.97 -10.73 0.93
N VAL A 144 -8.59 -9.82 1.82
CA VAL A 144 -7.74 -8.67 1.47
C VAL A 144 -6.28 -8.97 1.79
N LYS A 145 -5.41 -8.77 0.80
CA LYS A 145 -3.98 -9.03 0.90
C LYS A 145 -3.15 -7.87 0.36
N ALA A 146 -1.95 -7.69 0.91
CA ALA A 146 -0.93 -6.82 0.36
C ALA A 146 0.07 -7.67 -0.43
N VAL A 147 0.38 -7.27 -1.65
CA VAL A 147 1.24 -8.01 -2.58
C VAL A 147 2.44 -7.14 -2.95
N SER A 148 3.64 -7.63 -2.66
CA SER A 148 4.89 -6.96 -3.02
C SER A 148 5.20 -7.12 -4.51
N ARG A 149 6.13 -6.30 -5.01
CA ARG A 149 6.66 -6.43 -6.37
C ARG A 149 7.33 -7.79 -6.59
N ASP A 150 7.97 -8.34 -5.57
CA ASP A 150 8.67 -9.63 -5.59
C ASP A 150 7.74 -10.81 -5.25
N GLY A 151 6.42 -10.59 -5.28
CA GLY A 151 5.42 -11.64 -5.10
C GLY A 151 5.19 -12.09 -3.65
N HIS A 152 5.72 -11.36 -2.66
CA HIS A 152 5.42 -11.65 -1.26
C HIS A 152 3.99 -11.22 -0.94
N VAL A 153 3.29 -12.03 -0.14
CA VAL A 153 1.85 -11.83 0.10
C VAL A 153 1.56 -11.78 1.59
N TYR A 154 1.07 -10.64 2.07
CA TYR A 154 0.71 -10.41 3.47
C TYR A 154 -0.79 -10.30 3.61
N ASP A 155 -1.30 -10.76 4.74
CA ASP A 155 -2.71 -10.58 5.09
C ASP A 155 -2.95 -9.16 5.61
N VAL A 156 -3.97 -8.49 5.10
CA VAL A 156 -4.40 -7.21 5.65
C VAL A 156 -5.42 -7.47 6.75
N LYS A 157 -5.08 -7.06 7.97
CA LYS A 157 -5.90 -7.23 9.17
C LYS A 157 -6.09 -5.89 9.88
N GLY A 158 -7.19 -5.78 10.63
CA GLY A 158 -7.27 -4.77 11.68
C GLY A 158 -6.52 -5.27 12.91
N VAL A 159 -5.68 -4.45 13.51
CA VAL A 159 -4.90 -4.77 14.70
C VAL A 159 -5.34 -3.81 15.80
N LYS A 160 -5.80 -4.38 16.89
CA LYS A 160 -6.22 -3.68 18.08
C LYS A 160 -5.17 -3.86 19.17
N MET A 161 -4.68 -2.79 19.77
CA MET A 161 -3.65 -2.86 20.81
C MET A 161 -4.23 -2.64 22.20
N SER A 162 -5.34 -1.91 22.32
CA SER A 162 -6.03 -1.71 23.60
C SER A 162 -7.19 -2.68 23.81
N GLU A 163 -7.60 -2.83 25.06
CA GLU A 163 -8.83 -3.56 25.43
C GLU A 163 -10.08 -2.66 25.36
N GLU A 164 -9.91 -1.34 25.29
CA GLU A 164 -10.99 -0.35 25.22
C GLU A 164 -11.75 -0.45 23.90
N GLU A 165 -13.02 -0.03 23.86
CA GLU A 165 -13.80 -0.08 22.61
C GLU A 165 -13.21 0.84 21.53
N VAL A 166 -12.87 2.07 21.94
CA VAL A 166 -12.21 3.08 21.10
C VAL A 166 -10.71 2.97 21.33
N GLU A 167 -9.96 2.70 20.26
CA GLU A 167 -8.50 2.65 20.30
C GLU A 167 -7.89 4.05 20.42
N MET A 168 -8.43 4.99 19.66
CA MET A 168 -8.02 6.40 19.64
C MET A 168 -9.08 7.25 18.95
N THR A 169 -9.02 8.57 19.16
CA THR A 169 -9.72 9.54 18.31
C THR A 169 -8.71 10.21 17.39
N LEU A 170 -8.93 10.12 16.07
CA LEU A 170 -8.08 10.74 15.05
C LEU A 170 -8.89 11.77 14.28
N GLU A 171 -8.48 13.04 14.32
CA GLU A 171 -9.18 14.14 13.61
C GLU A 171 -10.68 14.21 13.94
N GLY A 172 -11.05 13.89 15.19
CA GLY A 172 -12.45 13.84 15.65
C GLY A 172 -13.21 12.56 15.29
N VAL A 173 -12.55 11.57 14.67
CA VAL A 173 -13.13 10.27 14.30
C VAL A 173 -12.68 9.19 15.27
N GLU A 174 -13.62 8.46 15.85
CA GLU A 174 -13.34 7.32 16.72
C GLU A 174 -12.84 6.11 15.92
N VAL A 175 -11.63 5.67 16.23
CA VAL A 175 -10.97 4.52 15.61
C VAL A 175 -11.05 3.34 16.55
N ARG A 176 -11.46 2.18 16.03
CA ARG A 176 -11.56 0.92 16.77
C ARG A 176 -10.31 0.06 16.65
N ALA A 177 -9.63 0.09 15.50
CA ALA A 177 -8.40 -0.66 15.24
C ALA A 177 -7.58 -0.06 14.09
N HIS A 178 -6.29 -0.40 14.03
CA HIS A 178 -5.38 0.00 12.96
C HIS A 178 -5.36 -1.01 11.81
N ILE A 179 -5.38 -0.57 10.55
CA ILE A 179 -5.16 -1.51 9.44
C ILE A 179 -3.66 -1.71 9.23
N LYS A 180 -3.22 -2.96 9.24
CA LYS A 180 -1.83 -3.37 9.02
C LYS A 180 -1.78 -4.57 8.07
N ALA A 181 -0.71 -4.67 7.29
CA ALA A 181 -0.39 -5.90 6.57
C ALA A 181 0.62 -6.71 7.36
N LEU A 182 0.32 -7.99 7.56
CA LEU A 182 1.09 -8.91 8.41
C LEU A 182 1.49 -10.16 7.60
N PRO A 183 2.67 -10.75 7.86
CA PRO A 183 3.04 -12.05 7.31
C PRO A 183 1.96 -13.09 7.60
N GLN A 184 1.78 -14.01 6.66
CA GLN A 184 0.92 -15.16 6.90
C GLN A 184 1.60 -16.08 7.92
N VAL A 185 0.84 -16.49 8.93
CA VAL A 185 1.28 -17.55 9.85
C VAL A 185 1.06 -18.89 9.13
N PRO A 186 2.11 -19.71 8.94
CA PRO A 186 1.99 -21.04 8.33
C PRO A 186 1.10 -22.01 9.12
#